data_AF-A0A552I0L3-F1
#
_entry.id   AF-A0A552I0L3-F1
#
_cell.length_a   1.000
_cell.length_b   1.000
_cell.length_c   1.000
_cell.angle_alpha   90.00
_cell.angle_beta   90.00
_cell.angle_gamma   90.00
#
_symmetry.space_group_name_H-M   'P 1'
#
loop_
_entity.id
_entity.type
_entity.pdbx_description
1 polymer ?
#
loop_
_entity_poly.entity_id
_entity_poly.type
_entity_poly.pdbx_seq_one_letter_code
_entity_poly.pdbx_strand_id
1 'polypeptide(L)' 'MKIDFPSLPRNTELHREAIEILNERMGIAKAAIFMSDAFWKPTDYLEIKHNLFADETVASLYEKVVLWREQTQKP' A
#
# COMPACT_ATOMS: atom_id res chain seq x y z
N MET A 1 43.99 5.73 8.59
CA MET A 1 43.23 4.62 7.99
C MET A 1 41.85 5.16 7.64
N LYS A 2 41.48 5.27 6.35
CA LYS A 2 40.10 5.62 5.98
C LYS A 2 39.27 4.35 6.12
N ILE A 3 38.30 4.37 7.03
CA ILE A 3 37.32 3.29 7.16
C ILE A 3 36.30 3.55 6.06
N ASP A 4 36.28 2.68 5.06
CA ASP A 4 35.30 2.73 3.98
C ASP A 4 34.07 1.96 4.46
N PHE A 5 32.99 2.68 4.75
CA PHE A 5 31.73 2.05 5.12
C PHE A 5 31.03 1.60 3.85
N PRO A 6 30.62 0.31 3.73
CA PRO A 6 29.82 -0.11 2.60
C PRO A 6 28.56 0.76 2.52
N SER A 7 28.18 1.16 1.31
CA SER A 7 26.97 1.95 1.11
C SER A 7 25.78 1.21 1.71
N LEU A 8 25.06 1.86 2.63
CA LEU A 8 23.84 1.29 3.19
C LEU A 8 22.89 0.93 2.03
N PRO A 9 22.31 -0.27 2.02
CA PRO A 9 21.37 -0.66 0.99
C PRO A 9 20.21 0.33 0.94
N ARG A 10 19.69 0.59 -0.26
CA ARG A 10 18.59 1.54 -0.40
C ARG A 10 17.40 0.98 0.35
N ASN A 11 16.61 1.86 0.96
CA ASN A 11 15.45 1.46 1.77
C ASN A 11 14.50 0.50 1.00
N THR A 12 14.33 0.74 -0.31
CA THR A 12 13.55 -0.12 -1.21
C THR A 12 14.11 -1.53 -1.40
N GLU A 13 15.44 -1.70 -1.34
CA GLU A 13 16.10 -3.01 -1.46
C GLU A 13 15.91 -3.81 -0.17
N LEU A 14 16.09 -3.16 0.98
CA LEU A 14 15.82 -3.75 2.30
C LEU A 14 14.36 -4.22 2.44
N HIS A 15 13.40 -3.40 2.02
CA HIS A 15 11.99 -3.77 2.08
C HIS A 15 11.66 -4.98 1.17
N ARG A 16 12.24 -5.03 -0.03
CA ARG A 16 12.04 -6.15 -0.95
C ARG A 16 12.58 -7.45 -0.35
N GLU A 17 13.82 -7.42 0.12
CA GLU A 17 14.48 -8.57 0.74
C GLU A 17 13.69 -9.10 1.95
N ALA A 18 13.19 -8.20 2.80
CA ALA A 18 12.36 -8.58 3.94
C ALA A 18 11.06 -9.28 3.52
N ILE A 19 10.37 -8.76 2.49
CA ILE A 19 9.13 -9.37 1.98
C ILE A 19 9.40 -10.75 1.37
N GLU A 20 10.50 -10.90 0.62
CA GLU A 20 10.91 -12.17 0.04
C GLU A 20 11.17 -13.23 1.12
N ILE A 21 11.94 -12.88 2.16
CA ILE A 21 12.21 -13.77 3.30
C ILE A 21 10.91 -14.16 4.01
N LEU A 22 9.99 -13.21 4.24
CA LEU A 22 8.71 -13.48 4.87
C LEU A 22 7.85 -14.43 4.02
N ASN A 23 7.80 -14.21 2.71
CA ASN A 23 7.08 -15.07 1.77
C ASN A 23 7.66 -16.50 1.76
N GLU A 24 8.98 -16.65 1.73
CA GLU A 24 9.66 -17.95 1.76
C GLU A 24 9.42 -18.72 3.06
N ARG A 25 9.46 -18.02 4.20
CA ARG A 25 9.38 -18.68 5.52
C ARG A 25 7.96 -19.00 5.95
N MET A 26 6.98 -18.19 5.53
CA MET A 26 5.62 -18.25 6.07
C MET A 26 4.57 -18.60 5.02
N GLY A 27 4.91 -18.45 3.74
CA GLY A 27 3.95 -18.42 2.64
C GLY A 27 3.26 -17.05 2.53
N ILE A 28 2.90 -16.69 1.30
CA ILE A 28 2.39 -15.36 0.92
C ILE A 28 1.20 -14.92 1.80
N ALA A 29 0.27 -15.83 2.12
CA ALA A 29 -0.90 -15.50 2.91
C ALA A 29 -0.57 -15.08 4.36
N LYS A 30 0.33 -15.82 5.04
CA LYS A 30 0.72 -15.50 6.41
C LYS A 30 1.61 -14.27 6.47
N ALA A 31 2.49 -14.10 5.48
CA ALA A 31 3.30 -12.89 5.33
C ALA A 31 2.42 -11.66 5.16
N ALA A 32 1.38 -11.73 4.32
CA ALA A 32 0.44 -10.62 4.11
C ALA A 32 -0.31 -10.23 5.40
N ILE A 33 -0.84 -11.21 6.15
CA ILE A 33 -1.53 -10.96 7.43
C ILE A 33 -0.55 -10.38 8.46
N PHE A 34 0.64 -10.96 8.60
CA PHE A 34 1.66 -10.43 9.50
C PHE A 34 2.02 -8.99 9.15
N MET A 35 2.15 -8.67 7.86
CA MET A 35 2.47 -7.32 7.43
C MET A 35 1.33 -6.33 7.68
N SER A 36 0.07 -6.73 7.47
CA SER A 36 -1.08 -5.88 7.80
C SER A 36 -1.17 -5.59 9.29
N ASP A 37 -0.81 -6.56 10.13
CA ASP A 37 -0.92 -6.42 11.58
C ASP A 37 0.30 -5.69 12.18
N ALA A 38 1.49 -5.89 11.62
CA ALA A 38 2.75 -5.39 12.17
C ALA A 38 3.19 -4.03 11.58
N PHE A 39 2.92 -3.76 10.30
CA PHE A 39 3.38 -2.55 9.61
C PHE A 39 2.25 -1.55 9.33
N TRP A 40 1.03 -2.04 9.14
CA TRP A 40 -0.11 -1.15 9.08
C TRP A 40 -0.43 -0.72 10.51
N LYS A 41 -0.28 0.56 10.82
CA LYS A 41 -0.97 1.14 11.99
C LYS A 41 -2.45 0.72 11.92
N PRO A 42 -3.20 0.72 13.04
CA PRO A 42 -4.65 0.68 12.98
C PRO A 42 -5.09 1.97 12.29
N THR A 43 -5.06 2.00 10.97
CA THR A 43 -5.65 3.05 10.18
C THR A 43 -7.11 2.68 10.20
N ASP A 44 -7.87 3.40 11.02
CA ASP A 44 -9.28 3.17 11.16
C ASP A 44 -9.91 3.29 9.77
N TYR A 45 -10.21 2.15 9.16
CA TYR A 45 -10.79 2.07 7.84
C TYR A 45 -12.08 2.88 7.78
N LEU A 46 -12.82 2.93 8.89
CA LEU A 46 -14.04 3.73 9.00
C LEU A 46 -13.71 5.22 9.03
N GLU A 47 -12.65 5.64 9.73
CA GLU A 47 -12.16 7.02 9.71
C GLU A 47 -11.70 7.43 8.29
N ILE A 48 -10.91 6.60 7.61
CA ILE A 48 -10.47 6.88 6.24
C ILE A 48 -11.66 6.95 5.29
N LYS A 49 -12.56 5.96 5.35
CA LYS A 49 -13.76 5.93 4.51
C LYS A 49 -14.65 7.14 4.78
N HIS A 50 -14.78 7.54 6.03
CA HIS A 50 -15.52 8.73 6.42
C HIS A 50 -14.85 9.99 5.85
N ASN A 51 -13.55 10.18 6.06
CA ASN A 51 -12.83 11.35 5.55
C ASN A 51 -12.83 11.46 4.02
N LEU A 52 -12.87 10.33 3.31
CA LEU A 52 -12.85 10.32 1.85
C LEU A 52 -14.24 10.39 1.21
N PHE A 53 -15.27 9.84 1.86
CA PHE A 53 -16.54 9.55 1.21
C PHE A 53 -17.79 9.82 2.07
N ALA A 54 -17.67 10.40 3.27
CA ALA A 54 -18.82 10.61 4.16
C ALA A 54 -19.95 11.42 3.51
N ASP A 55 -19.59 12.45 2.74
CA ASP A 55 -20.53 13.33 2.06
C ASP A 55 -20.90 12.83 0.65
N GLU A 56 -20.36 11.68 0.25
CA GLU A 56 -20.53 11.14 -1.09
C GLU A 56 -21.58 10.05 -1.11
N THR A 57 -22.59 10.22 -1.97
CA THR A 57 -23.54 9.15 -2.24
C THR A 57 -22.93 8.14 -3.23
N VAL A 58 -23.44 6.90 -3.20
CA VAL A 58 -23.06 5.87 -4.19
C VAL A 58 -23.28 6.37 -5.62
N ALA A 59 -24.34 7.16 -5.86
CA ALA A 59 -24.61 7.76 -7.16
C ALA A 59 -23.52 8.77 -7.57
N SER A 60 -23.12 9.67 -6.67
CA SER A 60 -22.03 10.63 -6.90
C SER A 60 -20.70 9.93 -7.21
N LEU A 61 -20.38 8.86 -6.47
CA LEU A 61 -19.18 8.07 -6.71
C LEU A 61 -19.22 7.37 -8.07
N TYR A 62 -20.37 6.81 -8.44
CA TYR A 62 -20.56 6.17 -9.74
C TYR A 62 -20.35 7.16 -10.90
N GLU A 63 -20.94 8.35 -10.82
CA GLU A 63 -20.76 9.40 -11.82
C GLU A 63 -19.29 9.80 -11.98
N LYS A 64 -18.56 9.96 -10.87
CA LYS A 64 -17.12 10.26 -10.90
C LYS A 64 -16.31 9.17 -11.59
N VAL A 65 -16.63 7.90 -11.36
CA VAL A 65 -15.96 6.77 -12.01
C VAL A 65 -16.24 6.75 -13.51
N VAL A 66 -17.48 7.03 -13.92
CA VAL A 66 -17.86 7.13 -15.35
C VAL A 66 -17.10 8.28 -16.02
N LEU A 67 -17.12 9.49 -15.42
CA LEU A 67 -16.41 10.65 -15.93
C LEU A 67 -14.90 10.41 -16.04
N TRP A 68 -14.29 9.77 -15.05
CA TRP A 68 -12.88 9.42 -15.09
C TRP A 68 -12.57 8.48 -16.26
N ARG A 69 -13.41 7.45 -16.49
CA ARG A 69 -13.24 6.53 -17.63
C ARG A 69 -13.34 7.24 -18.96
N GLU A 70 -14.32 8.13 -19.12
CA GLU A 70 -14.51 8.91 -20.35
C GLU A 70 -13.33 9.85 -20.64
N GLN A 71 -12.70 10.39 -19.59
CA GLN A 71 -11.54 11.27 -19.71
C GLN A 71 -10.22 10.52 -19.97
N THR A 72 -10.09 9.29 -19.44
CA THR A 72 -8.86 8.50 -19.55
C THR A 72 -8.86 7.47 -20.68
N GLN A 73 -10.02 7.13 -21.23
CA GLN A 73 -10.17 6.25 -22.41
C GLN A 73 -10.39 7.01 -23.73
N LYS A 74 -9.90 8.25 -23.86
CA LYS A 74 -9.74 8.83 -25.20
C LYS A 74 -8.64 8.06 -25.95
N PRO A 75 -8.86 7.65 -27.22
CA PRO A 75 -7.82 7.04 -28.05
C PRO A 75 -6.65 8.00 -28.30
#